data_AF-A0A6A3LK97-F1
#
_entry.id   AF-A0A6A3LK97-F1
#
_cell.length_a   1.000
_cell.length_b   1.000
_cell.length_c   1.000
_cell.angle_alpha   90.00
_cell.angle_beta   90.00
_cell.angle_gamma   90.00
#
_symmetry.space_group_name_H-M   'P 1'
#
loop_
_entity.id
_entity.type
_entity.pdbx_description
1 polymer ?
#
loop_
_entity_poly.entity_id
_entity_poly.type
_entity_poly.pdbx_seq_one_letter_code
_entity_poly.pdbx_strand_id
1 'polypeptide(L)'
;VLEKDPFETLDQEGVGELVRLAVERGRATRPKIELGICGEHGGDPQSIEFFEKVGLKYVSCSPMRVMIARLAAAQAALKLKKSSPVPGA
;
A
#
# COMPACT_ATOMS: atom_id res chain seq x y z
N VAL A 1 -9.05 -14.77 18.72
CA VAL A 1 -9.92 -13.70 18.15
C VAL A 1 -9.01 -12.70 17.46
N LEU A 2 -9.37 -12.17 16.28
CA LEU A 2 -8.55 -11.22 15.51
C LEU A 2 -8.70 -9.79 16.05
N GLU A 3 -7.65 -8.96 15.95
CA GLU A 3 -7.68 -7.56 16.43
C GLU A 3 -8.46 -6.62 15.51
N LYS A 4 -8.48 -6.89 14.21
CA LYS A 4 -9.20 -6.12 13.19
C LYS A 4 -9.90 -7.06 12.22
N ASP A 5 -10.97 -6.56 11.62
CA ASP A 5 -11.61 -7.25 10.51
C ASP A 5 -10.66 -7.25 9.29
N PRO A 6 -10.18 -8.43 8.83
CA PRO A 6 -9.25 -8.52 7.70
C PRO A 6 -9.88 -8.07 6.36
N PHE A 7 -11.20 -7.96 6.28
CA PHE A 7 -11.90 -7.46 5.09
C PHE A 7 -11.92 -5.93 5.03
N GLU A 8 -11.71 -5.24 6.16
CA GLU A 8 -11.59 -3.78 6.21
C GLU A 8 -10.13 -3.34 6.17
N THR A 9 -9.28 -3.95 7.01
CA THR A 9 -7.83 -3.68 7.08
C THR A 9 -7.06 -4.89 6.59
N LEU A 10 -6.13 -4.69 5.66
CA LEU A 10 -5.35 -5.77 5.09
C LEU A 10 -4.58 -6.51 6.18
N ASP A 11 -4.72 -7.84 6.19
CA ASP A 11 -3.81 -8.74 6.88
C ASP A 11 -2.41 -8.67 6.22
N GLN A 12 -1.47 -7.99 6.88
CA GLN A 12 -0.12 -7.76 6.34
C GLN A 12 0.81 -8.97 6.44
N GLU A 13 0.48 -9.95 7.30
CA GLU A 13 1.31 -11.14 7.53
C GLU A 13 0.93 -12.26 6.56
N GLY A 14 -0.36 -12.50 6.34
CA GLY A 14 -0.83 -13.49 5.38
C GLY A 14 -1.03 -12.91 3.99
N VAL A 15 -2.12 -12.18 3.78
CA VAL A 15 -2.47 -11.63 2.44
C VAL A 15 -1.39 -10.67 1.94
N GLY A 16 -0.81 -9.86 2.82
CA GLY A 16 0.29 -8.95 2.51
C GLY A 16 1.51 -9.66 1.93
N GLU A 17 1.84 -10.86 2.39
CA GLU A 17 2.97 -11.62 1.84
C GLU A 17 2.73 -12.05 0.39
N LEU A 18 1.50 -12.47 0.07
CA LEU A 18 1.10 -12.77 -1.31
C LEU A 18 1.21 -11.52 -2.20
N VAL A 19 0.85 -10.35 -1.67
CA VAL A 19 0.98 -9.07 -2.39
C VAL A 19 2.46 -8.73 -2.64
N ARG A 20 3.34 -8.88 -1.64
CA ARG A 20 4.80 -8.68 -1.80
C ARG A 20 5.36 -9.59 -2.89
N LEU A 21 5.03 -10.88 -2.82
CA LEU A 21 5.49 -11.88 -3.78
C LEU A 21 5.02 -11.58 -5.21
N ALA A 22 3.76 -11.15 -5.37
CA ALA A 22 3.23 -10.78 -6.68
C ALA A 22 3.94 -9.56 -7.27
N VAL A 23 4.23 -8.55 -6.45
CA VAL A 23 4.96 -7.34 -6.87
C VAL A 23 6.40 -7.68 -7.27
N GLU A 24 7.10 -8.49 -6.47
CA GLU A 24 8.46 -8.94 -6.76
C GLU A 24 8.52 -9.73 -8.07
N ARG A 25 7.73 -10.80 -8.18
CA ARG A 25 7.73 -11.68 -9.36
C ARG A 25 7.25 -10.98 -10.62
N GLY A 26 6.23 -10.12 -10.49
CA GLY A 26 5.71 -9.31 -11.60
C GLY A 26 6.78 -8.36 -12.14
N ARG A 27 7.55 -7.71 -11.26
CA ARG A 27 8.63 -6.79 -11.67
C ARG A 27 9.87 -7.50 -12.17
N ALA A 28 10.19 -8.68 -11.63
CA ALA A 28 11.30 -9.49 -12.12
C ALA A 28 11.14 -9.86 -13.61
N THR A 29 9.90 -10.08 -14.05
CA THR A 29 9.59 -10.44 -15.44
C THR A 29 9.28 -9.23 -16.34
N ARG A 30 8.56 -8.24 -15.81
CA ARG A 30 8.23 -6.99 -16.53
C ARG A 30 8.53 -5.78 -15.63
N PRO A 31 9.75 -5.22 -15.66
CA PRO A 31 10.19 -4.19 -14.71
C PRO A 31 9.32 -2.92 -14.68
N LYS A 32 8.66 -2.59 -15.79
CA LYS A 32 7.79 -1.41 -15.93
C LYS A 32 6.31 -1.71 -15.75
N ILE A 33 5.94 -2.88 -15.23
CA ILE A 33 4.53 -3.21 -14.96
C ILE A 33 3.93 -2.24 -13.93
N GLU A 34 2.78 -1.68 -14.25
CA GLU A 34 2.00 -0.89 -13.30
C GLU A 34 1.12 -1.84 -12.47
N LEU A 35 1.26 -1.75 -11.16
CA LEU A 35 0.52 -2.56 -10.19
C LEU A 35 -0.21 -1.61 -9.25
N GLY A 36 -1.49 -1.88 -9.02
CA GLY A 36 -2.30 -1.16 -8.05
C GLY A 36 -3.26 -2.10 -7.35
N ILE A 37 -4.02 -1.56 -6.40
CA ILE A 37 -5.01 -2.30 -5.61
C ILE A 37 -6.39 -1.68 -5.81
N CYS A 38 -7.42 -2.52 -5.79
CA CYS A 38 -8.83 -2.12 -5.73
C CYS A 38 -9.54 -2.82 -4.58
N GLY A 39 -10.73 -2.32 -4.21
CA GLY A 39 -11.54 -2.86 -3.12
C GLY A 39 -11.51 -2.00 -1.86
N GLU A 40 -12.03 -2.54 -0.77
CA GLU A 40 -12.21 -1.80 0.49
C GLU A 40 -10.88 -1.35 1.10
N HIS A 41 -9.86 -2.20 1.03
CA HIS A 41 -8.49 -1.91 1.50
C HIS A 41 -7.85 -0.71 0.81
N GLY A 42 -8.27 -0.39 -0.43
CA GLY A 42 -7.78 0.77 -1.18
C GLY A 42 -8.21 2.12 -0.58
N GLY A 43 -9.14 2.11 0.39
CA GLY A 43 -9.58 3.28 1.15
C GLY A 43 -9.22 3.24 2.64
N ASP A 44 -8.54 2.19 3.12
CA ASP A 44 -8.09 2.06 4.51
C ASP A 44 -6.66 2.61 4.69
N PRO A 45 -6.43 3.62 5.57
CA PRO A 45 -5.13 4.24 5.73
C PRO A 45 -3.98 3.28 6.10
N GLN A 46 -4.23 2.25 6.91
CA GLN A 46 -3.19 1.30 7.31
C GLN A 46 -2.78 0.39 6.14
N SER A 47 -3.77 -0.06 5.39
CA SER A 47 -3.56 -0.84 4.16
C SER A 47 -2.83 -0.02 3.10
N ILE A 48 -3.20 1.25 2.90
CA ILE A 48 -2.53 2.18 1.98
C ILE A 48 -1.06 2.38 2.37
N GLU A 49 -0.76 2.53 3.66
CA GLU A 49 0.63 2.63 4.11
C GLU A 49 1.44 1.38 3.78
N PHE A 50 0.84 0.19 3.91
CA PHE A 50 1.46 -1.06 3.50
C PHE A 50 1.69 -1.10 1.98
N PHE A 51 0.70 -0.74 1.16
CA PHE A 51 0.82 -0.75 -0.30
C PHE A 51 1.86 0.23 -0.81
N GLU A 52 2.00 1.39 -0.18
CA GLU A 52 3.06 2.35 -0.46
C GLU A 52 4.44 1.74 -0.16
N LYS A 53 4.61 1.04 0.98
CA LYS A 53 5.86 0.34 1.35
C LYS A 53 6.24 -0.77 0.37
N VAL A 54 5.25 -1.55 -0.10
CA VAL A 54 5.46 -2.58 -1.14
C VAL A 54 5.74 -1.94 -2.51
N GLY A 55 5.37 -0.67 -2.68
CA GLY A 55 5.64 0.12 -3.86
C GLY A 55 4.60 -0.05 -4.96
N LEU A 56 3.33 -0.26 -4.63
CA LEU A 56 2.26 -0.17 -5.63
C LEU A 56 2.16 1.27 -6.18
N LYS A 57 1.77 1.40 -7.45
CA LYS A 57 1.69 2.69 -8.16
C LYS A 57 0.42 3.48 -7.84
N TYR A 58 -0.68 2.78 -7.54
CA TYR A 58 -1.97 3.43 -7.29
C TYR A 58 -2.87 2.58 -6.37
N VAL A 59 -3.83 3.26 -5.77
CA VAL A 59 -4.95 2.65 -5.04
C VAL A 59 -6.26 3.09 -5.70
N SER A 60 -7.24 2.20 -5.74
CA SER A 60 -8.58 2.45 -6.27
C SER A 60 -9.62 2.15 -5.19
N CYS A 61 -10.41 3.16 -4.82
CA CYS A 61 -11.42 3.06 -3.78
C CYS A 61 -12.72 3.76 -4.21
N SER A 62 -13.78 3.57 -3.42
CA SER A 62 -15.06 4.22 -3.69
C SER A 62 -14.93 5.76 -3.69
N PRO A 63 -15.76 6.48 -4.47
CA PRO A 63 -15.67 7.94 -4.60
C PRO A 63 -15.64 8.68 -3.26
N MET A 64 -16.40 8.20 -2.27
CA MET A 64 -16.48 8.79 -0.93
C MET A 64 -15.18 8.65 -0.11
N ARG A 65 -14.32 7.70 -0.46
CA ARG A 65 -13.04 7.46 0.22
C ARG A 65 -11.83 8.08 -0.48
N VAL A 66 -12.01 8.69 -1.66
CA VAL A 66 -10.88 9.24 -2.44
C VAL A 66 -10.09 10.27 -1.64
N MET A 67 -10.73 11.14 -0.85
CA MET A 67 -10.00 12.14 -0.05
C MET A 67 -9.20 11.50 1.08
N ILE A 68 -9.76 10.47 1.73
CA ILE A 68 -9.06 9.70 2.76
C ILE A 68 -7.86 9.00 2.14
N ALA A 69 -8.03 8.34 0.99
CA ALA A 69 -6.96 7.62 0.32
C ALA A 69 -5.81 8.56 -0.11
N ARG A 70 -6.14 9.75 -0.63
CA ARG A 70 -5.14 10.77 -0.99
C ARG A 70 -4.34 11.24 0.22
N LEU A 71 -5.01 11.51 1.34
CA LEU A 71 -4.34 11.94 2.57
C LEU A 71 -3.45 10.83 3.14
N ALA A 72 -3.97 9.60 3.19
CA ALA A 72 -3.23 8.44 3.68
C ALA A 72 -1.97 8.15 2.84
N ALA A 73 -2.09 8.18 1.50
CA ALA A 73 -0.96 8.00 0.60
C ALA A 73 0.12 9.07 0.81
N ALA A 74 -0.28 10.34 0.96
CA ALA A 74 0.67 11.42 1.25
C ALA A 74 1.39 11.21 2.59
N GLN A 75 0.66 10.81 3.65
CA GLN A 75 1.23 10.51 4.95
C GLN A 75 2.20 9.31 4.89
N ALA A 76 1.84 8.25 4.15
CA ALA A 76 2.69 7.08 3.96
C ALA A 76 3.99 7.43 3.24
N ALA A 77 3.91 8.21 2.15
CA ALA A 77 5.08 8.69 1.42
C ALA A 77 6.02 9.55 2.31
N LEU A 78 5.45 10.43 3.15
CA LEU A 78 6.24 11.22 4.11
C LEU A 78 6.93 10.36 5.17
N LYS A 79 6.26 9.34 5.70
CA LYS A 79 6.85 8.38 6.65
C LYS A 79 8.02 7.63 6.01
N LEU A 80 7.83 7.11 4.79
CA LEU A 80 8.88 6.43 4.02
C LEU A 80 10.09 7.31 3.76
N LYS A 81 9.87 8.58 3.40
CA LYS A 81 10.96 9.53 3.17
C LYS A 81 11.77 9.80 4.44
N LYS A 82 11.13 9.88 5.61
CA LYS A 82 11.81 10.08 6.90
C LYS A 82 12.68 8.89 7.32
N SER A 83 12.36 7.68 6.86
CA SER A 83 13.16 6.47 7.16
C SER A 83 14.40 6.29 6.28
N SER A 84 14.56 7.08 5.21
CA SER A 84 15.78 7.09 4.40
C SER A 84 16.77 8.12 4.97
N PRO A 85 18.07 7.81 5.14
CA PRO A 85 19.05 8.80 5.58
C PRO A 85 19.06 9.95 4.57
N VAL A 86 18.96 11.18 5.06
CA VAL A 86 19.06 12.38 4.24
C VAL A 86 20.46 12.38 3.62
N PRO A 87 20.61 12.40 2.29
CA PRO A 87 21.91 12.69 1.70
C PRO A 87 22.23 14.15 2.05
N GLY A 88 23.13 14.36 3.02
CA GLY A 88 23.64 15.68 3.40
C GLY A 88 23.03 16.35 4.63
N ALA A 89 22.57 15.58 5.63
CA ALA A 89 22.41 16.07 7.01
C ALA A 89 23.46 15.45 7.92
#